data_AF-A0A7J3M0I8-F1
#
_entry.id   AF-A0A7J3M0I8-F1
#
_cell.length_a   1.000
_cell.length_b   1.000
_cell.length_c   1.000
_cell.angle_alpha   90.00
_cell.angle_beta   90.00
_cell.angle_gamma   90.00
#
_symmetry.space_group_name_H-M   'P 1'
#
loop_
_entity.id
_entity.type
_entity.pdbx_description
1 polymer ?
#
loop_
_entity_poly.entity_id
_entity_poly.type
_entity_poly.pdbx_seq_one_letter_code
_entity_poly.pdbx_strand_id
1 'polypeptide(L)' 'RGEIVELTNIFRARIVDVAKDSFIIEITGDEDKINAFIDLMRNYGIKEVARTGKVAMVRGAKK' A
#
# COMPACT_ATOMS: atom_id res chain seq x y z
N ARG A 1 8.63 6.88 -12.71
CA ARG A 1 7.44 7.61 -12.18
C ARG A 1 6.13 6.95 -12.63
N GLY A 2 5.92 6.70 -13.93
CA GLY A 2 4.73 6.00 -14.44
C GLY A 2 4.52 4.60 -13.84
N GLU A 3 5.58 3.79 -13.76
CA GLU A 3 5.51 2.44 -13.19
C GLU A 3 5.02 2.40 -11.74
N ILE A 4 5.43 3.36 -10.89
CA ILE A 4 4.97 3.45 -9.49
C ILE A 4 3.46 3.72 -9.46
N VAL A 5 2.97 4.60 -10.33
CA VAL A 5 1.53 4.90 -10.45
C VAL A 5 0.76 3.67 -10.92
N GLU A 6 1.29 2.96 -11.92
CA GLU A 6 0.70 1.74 -12.44
C GLU A 6 0.64 0.62 -11.38
N LEU A 7 1.74 0.37 -10.68
CA LEU A 7 1.79 -0.59 -9.57
C LEU A 7 0.82 -0.22 -8.45
N THR A 8 0.72 1.06 -8.11
CA THR A 8 -0.25 1.57 -7.13
C THR A 8 -1.69 1.24 -7.56
N ASN A 9 -2.01 1.44 -8.85
CA ASN A 9 -3.32 1.13 -9.41
C ASN A 9 -3.61 -0.39 -9.42
N ILE A 10 -2.64 -1.22 -9.82
CA ILE A 10 -2.77 -2.69 -9.83
C ILE A 10 -3.11 -3.21 -8.42
N PHE A 11 -2.44 -2.69 -7.40
CA PHE A 11 -2.69 -3.06 -6.01
C PHE A 11 -3.94 -2.41 -5.41
N ARG A 12 -4.69 -1.60 -6.18
CA ARG A 12 -5.82 -0.81 -5.69
C ARG A 12 -5.44 0.02 -4.46
N ALA A 13 -4.21 0.53 -4.48
CA ALA A 13 -3.69 1.48 -3.51
C ALA A 13 -4.00 2.91 -3.99
N ARG A 14 -3.74 3.91 -3.14
CA ARG A 14 -4.02 5.32 -3.45
C ARG A 14 -2.77 6.15 -3.24
N ILE A 15 -2.46 7.01 -4.21
CA ILE A 15 -1.47 8.07 -4.03
C ILE A 15 -2.15 9.20 -3.26
N VAL A 16 -1.67 9.48 -2.05
CA VAL A 16 -2.24 10.53 -1.18
C VAL A 16 -1.45 11.83 -1.24
N ASP A 17 -0.19 11.78 -1.67
CA ASP A 17 0.64 12.97 -1.90
C ASP A 17 1.67 12.76 -3.02
N VAL A 18 2.02 13.85 -3.71
CA VAL A 18 3.00 13.88 -4.80
C VAL A 18 3.97 15.04 -4.60
N ALA A 19 5.26 14.71 -4.46
CA ALA A 19 6.34 15.69 -4.42
C ALA A 19 7.23 15.61 -5.67
N LYS A 20 8.23 16.50 -5.75
CA LYS A 20 9.19 16.53 -6.87
C LYS A 20 10.05 15.26 -6.96
N ASP A 21 10.25 14.56 -5.85
CA ASP A 21 11.15 13.41 -5.75
C ASP A 21 10.57 12.24 -4.93
N SER A 22 9.31 12.34 -4.48
CA SER A 22 8.66 11.27 -3.71
C SER A 22 7.15 11.22 -3.94
N PHE A 23 6.56 10.09 -3.54
CA PHE A 23 5.13 9.86 -3.45
C PHE A 23 4.80 9.35 -2.05
N ILE A 24 3.63 9.71 -1.54
CA ILE A 24 3.05 9.03 -0.38
C ILE A 24 1.90 8.16 -0.89
N ILE A 25 1.94 6.88 -0.56
CA ILE A 25 0.99 5.87 -1.04
C ILE A 25 0.36 5.20 0.17
N GLU A 26 -0.97 5.13 0.19
CA GLU A 26 -1.72 4.32 1.14
C GLU A 26 -2.17 3.01 0.48
N ILE A 27 -2.11 1.92 1.22
CA ILE A 27 -2.63 0.62 0.79
C ILE A 27 -3.39 -0.04 1.95
N THR A 28 -4.52 -0.64 1.63
CA THR A 28 -5.29 -1.49 2.55
C THR A 28 -5.47 -2.88 1.94
N GLY A 29 -5.32 -3.90 2.77
CA GLY A 29 -5.38 -5.29 2.37
C GLY A 29 -5.08 -6.26 3.49
N ASP A 30 -5.06 -7.53 3.14
CA ASP A 30 -4.44 -8.55 3.97
C ASP A 30 -2.91 -8.36 4.03
N GLU A 31 -2.28 -9.13 4.91
CA GLU A 31 -0.84 -9.06 5.15
C GLU A 31 -0.03 -9.40 3.90
N ASP A 32 -0.45 -10.40 3.14
CA ASP A 32 0.26 -10.87 1.95
C ASP A 32 0.26 -9.80 0.85
N LYS A 33 -0.88 -9.15 0.60
CA LYS A 33 -0.99 -8.04 -0.35
C LYS A 33 -0.11 -6.86 0.05
N ILE A 34 -0.10 -6.50 1.34
CA ILE A 34 0.72 -5.38 1.84
C ILE A 34 2.21 -5.71 1.68
N ASN A 35 2.63 -6.92 2.08
CA ASN A 35 4.03 -7.34 1.98
C ASN A 35 4.50 -7.38 0.51
N ALA A 36 3.69 -7.96 -0.39
CA ALA A 36 4.01 -8.01 -1.81
C ALA A 36 4.15 -6.61 -2.43
N PHE A 37 3.30 -5.66 -2.02
CA PHE A 37 3.43 -4.27 -2.47
C PHE A 37 4.73 -3.62 -1.99
N ILE A 38 5.05 -3.79 -0.71
CA ILE A 38 6.29 -3.27 -0.11
C ILE A 38 7.51 -3.85 -0.85
N ASP A 39 7.54 -5.15 -1.11
CA ASP A 39 8.68 -5.80 -1.78
C ASP A 39 8.88 -5.30 -3.21
N LEU A 40 7.80 -5.05 -3.96
CA LEU A 40 7.89 -4.40 -5.27
C LEU A 40 8.40 -2.95 -5.17
N MET A 41 7.95 -2.21 -4.16
CA MET A 41 8.37 -0.82 -3.94
C MET A 41 9.83 -0.70 -3.49
N ARG A 42 10.44 -1.74 -2.89
CA ARG A 42 11.85 -1.73 -2.49
C ARG A 42 12.80 -1.40 -3.65
N ASN A 43 12.48 -1.85 -4.86
CA ASN A 43 13.28 -1.59 -6.06
C ASN A 43 13.32 -0.10 -6.46
N TYR A 44 12.33 0.69 -6.03
CA TYR A 44 12.24 2.12 -6.32
C TYR A 44 12.79 2.99 -5.18
N GLY A 45 13.12 2.40 -4.04
CA GLY A 45 13.58 3.09 -2.84
C GLY A 45 12.42 3.55 -1.96
N ILE A 46 12.32 2.96 -0.78
CA ILE A 46 11.34 3.33 0.24
C ILE A 46 12.03 4.24 1.26
N LYS A 47 11.56 5.49 1.40
CA LYS A 47 12.08 6.44 2.39
C LYS A 47 11.58 6.12 3.80
N GLU A 48 10.29 5.78 3.93
CA GLU A 48 9.63 5.51 5.21
C GLU A 48 8.44 4.55 5.02
N VAL A 49 8.13 3.75 6.05
CA VAL A 49 6.92 2.91 6.10
C VAL A 49 6.27 3.04 7.48
N ALA A 50 4.99 3.40 7.51
CA ALA A 50 4.14 3.30 8.69
C ALA A 50 3.08 2.22 8.46
N ARG A 51 2.98 1.25 9.39
CA ARG A 51 2.03 0.12 9.30
C ARG A 51 1.28 -0.04 10.61
N THR A 52 -0.04 -0.17 10.52
CA THR A 52 -0.95 -0.31 11.67
C THR A 52 -0.98 -1.72 12.28
N GLY A 53 -0.42 -2.72 11.59
CA GLY A 53 -0.50 -4.14 11.97
C GLY A 53 -1.79 -4.80 11.48
N LYS A 54 -2.11 -5.99 12.01
CA LYS A 54 -3.35 -6.70 11.68
C LYS A 54 -4.48 -6.15 12.55
N VAL A 55 -5.54 -5.68 11.90
CA VAL A 55 -6.78 -5.29 12.55
C VAL A 55 -7.90 -6.17 12.01
N ALA A 56 -8.68 -6.78 12.90
CA ALA A 56 -9.75 -7.69 12.53
C ALA A 56 -11.05 -7.29 13.23
N MET A 57 -12.15 -7.45 12.52
CA MET A 57 -13.51 -7.30 13.04
C MET A 57 -14.35 -8.43 12.48
N VAL A 58 -15.21 -9.03 13.31
CA VAL A 58 -16.14 -10.06 12.86
C VAL A 58 -17.08 -9.44 11.83
N ARG A 59 -17.13 -10.03 10.64
CA ARG A 59 -18.11 -9.65 9.62
C ARG A 59 -19.48 -10.14 10.07
N GLY A 60 -20.48 -9.25 10.05
CA GLY A 60 -21.91 -9.51 10.24
C GLY A 60 -22.26 -10.77 11.01
N ALA A 61 -22.68 -10.64 12.28
CA ALA A 61 -23.20 -11.78 13.03
C ALA A 61 -24.32 -12.45 12.23
N LYS A 62 -24.14 -13.74 11.87
CA LYS A 62 -25.28 -14.57 11.49
C LYS A 62 -26.19 -14.61 12.72
N LYS A 63 -27.37 -13.98 12.61
CA LYS A 63 -28.52 -14.42 13.39
C LYS A 63 -28.91 -15.82 12.94
#